data_AF-A0A927KKZ0-F1
#
_entry.id   AF-A0A927KKZ0-F1
#
_cell.length_a   1.000
_cell.length_b   1.000
_cell.length_c   1.000
_cell.angle_alpha   90.00
_cell.angle_beta   90.00
_cell.angle_gamma   90.00
#
_symmetry.space_group_name_H-M   'P 1'
#
loop_
_entity.id
_entity.type
_entity.pdbx_description
1 polymer ?
#
loop_
_entity_poly.entity_id
_entity_poly.type
_entity_poly.pdbx_seq_one_letter_code
_entity_poly.pdbx_strand_id
1 'polypeptide(L)'
;MSENTLPEATGSDDAPAEKRVRKQRAPKTSPETVATDTPPAAPAPAAPASTQAAPAPGADAPPPAPSAESGNAGGGQPSGQDGEQRDREGGNRQNRRERFRNRRDRERGGRRDDGGMQDDGGHQQPHVARPHPSVPEGFPQYSLGDLKRMPAHKLLEIAEQLQIHEGVARARKQDVIFALLKVLTRHGEGVAADGVLEILPDGFGFLRAAEASYLAGPDDTYISPSQIRRFNLRTGDHISGRIRWPKDGERYFALNIVDTINGEPLEASKGKVLFENLTPLFPRKRFRLERGDGSTEDITGRILDLIAPQGKGQRALIVSQPKAGKTMMLQQVASAITGNHPDVHLIVLLIDERPEEVTEMQRTVRGEVISSTFDEPAARHVQVAEMVIERAKRLVEHKKDVVILLDSITRLARAYNNVVPSSGKVLTGGVDANALHRPKRFFGAARNVEEGGSLTIIATALIDTGSKMDEVIYEEFKGTGNSEVHLSRRIGEKRVYPAIDINRSGTRREDLLIEPDLLQKIWILRKLLHPMDEIGAMEFMLDKMKNTKSNDEFFGSMRR
;
A
#
# COMPACT_ATOMS: atom_id res chain seq x y z
N MET A 1 47.40 47.98 -18.43
CA MET A 1 47.87 47.64 -17.08
C MET A 1 47.39 46.21 -16.85
N SER A 2 48.05 45.16 -17.38
CA SER A 2 49.50 44.89 -17.45
C SER A 2 50.07 44.59 -16.06
N GLU A 3 50.92 43.57 -15.85
CA GLU A 3 51.86 42.91 -16.79
C GLU A 3 51.98 41.37 -16.61
N ASN A 4 52.50 40.69 -17.65
CA ASN A 4 53.47 39.57 -17.71
C ASN A 4 53.41 38.39 -16.68
N THR A 5 53.66 37.13 -17.07
CA THR A 5 54.86 36.67 -17.82
C THR A 5 54.61 35.42 -18.71
N LEU A 6 55.46 35.23 -19.72
CA LEU A 6 55.58 34.13 -20.71
C LEU A 6 56.91 33.33 -20.47
N PRO A 7 57.36 32.34 -21.28
CA PRO A 7 56.82 31.69 -22.51
C PRO A 7 56.45 30.19 -22.25
N GLU A 8 56.44 29.16 -23.12
CA GLU A 8 56.90 28.81 -24.50
C GLU A 8 55.76 28.05 -25.25
N ALA A 9 55.67 27.88 -26.59
CA ALA A 9 56.59 27.50 -27.69
C ALA A 9 56.95 25.99 -27.70
N THR A 10 56.85 25.19 -28.77
CA THR A 10 56.43 25.33 -30.20
C THR A 10 55.66 24.05 -30.64
N GLY A 11 54.95 23.93 -31.77
CA GLY A 11 54.76 24.81 -32.94
C GLY A 11 53.78 24.20 -33.96
N SER A 12 53.76 24.76 -35.18
CA SER A 12 52.94 24.39 -36.35
C SER A 12 53.69 23.41 -37.30
N ASP A 13 53.24 22.98 -38.49
CA ASP A 13 52.07 23.22 -39.37
C ASP A 13 51.48 21.82 -39.80
N ASP A 14 50.60 21.58 -40.79
CA ASP A 14 49.95 22.35 -41.87
C ASP A 14 48.60 21.69 -42.26
N ALA A 15 47.87 22.29 -43.20
CA ALA A 15 46.74 21.73 -43.96
C ALA A 15 47.27 21.20 -45.35
N PRO A 16 46.48 20.99 -46.44
CA PRO A 16 45.05 21.14 -46.66
C PRO A 16 44.34 19.86 -47.16
N ALA A 17 43.05 19.99 -47.53
CA ALA A 17 42.21 18.91 -48.06
C ALA A 17 41.89 19.08 -49.55
N GLU A 18 41.67 17.97 -50.27
CA GLU A 18 41.11 17.98 -51.63
C GLU A 18 39.98 16.96 -51.86
N LYS A 19 39.32 16.98 -53.03
CA LYS A 19 37.93 16.53 -53.22
C LYS A 19 37.68 15.61 -54.42
N ARG A 20 36.77 14.65 -54.21
CA ARG A 20 35.85 14.01 -55.20
C ARG A 20 36.43 13.18 -56.38
N VAL A 21 36.00 11.92 -56.45
CA VAL A 21 35.52 11.27 -57.71
C VAL A 21 34.22 10.50 -57.40
N ARG A 22 33.38 10.18 -58.41
CA ARG A 22 32.04 9.57 -58.22
C ARG A 22 31.67 8.55 -59.32
N LYS A 23 31.24 7.34 -58.90
CA LYS A 23 30.49 6.29 -59.65
C LYS A 23 31.18 5.56 -60.84
N GLN A 24 30.96 4.25 -60.89
CA GLN A 24 30.42 3.52 -62.08
C GLN A 24 29.61 2.28 -61.62
N ARG A 25 29.08 1.43 -62.53
CA ARG A 25 27.93 0.52 -62.24
C ARG A 25 27.86 -0.74 -63.13
N ALA A 26 27.72 -1.92 -62.49
CA ALA A 26 27.31 -3.24 -63.03
C ALA A 26 28.23 -3.89 -64.09
N PRO A 27 28.11 -5.22 -64.31
CA PRO A 27 27.13 -5.75 -65.28
C PRO A 27 26.31 -6.98 -64.78
N LYS A 28 25.52 -7.59 -65.69
CA LYS A 28 24.76 -8.86 -65.54
C LYS A 28 25.17 -9.85 -66.63
N THR A 29 25.12 -11.17 -66.36
CA THR A 29 24.66 -12.22 -67.31
C THR A 29 24.40 -13.55 -66.58
N SER A 30 23.51 -14.39 -67.13
CA SER A 30 23.17 -15.75 -66.64
C SER A 30 24.06 -16.84 -67.27
N PRO A 31 23.96 -18.12 -66.83
CA PRO A 31 23.19 -19.09 -67.63
C PRO A 31 22.27 -20.01 -66.77
N GLU A 32 21.84 -21.16 -67.32
CA GLU A 32 20.60 -21.87 -66.95
C GLU A 32 20.74 -23.17 -66.12
N THR A 33 19.64 -23.50 -65.43
CA THR A 33 19.10 -24.82 -65.00
C THR A 33 20.00 -26.06 -64.85
N VAL A 34 20.04 -26.58 -63.61
CA VAL A 34 19.79 -28.00 -63.29
C VAL A 34 18.86 -28.04 -62.07
N ALA A 35 18.03 -29.07 -61.90
CA ALA A 35 17.07 -29.20 -60.80
C ALA A 35 17.26 -30.48 -59.98
N THR A 36 17.01 -30.42 -58.66
CA THR A 36 16.47 -31.52 -57.85
C THR A 36 15.91 -31.05 -56.50
N ASP A 37 14.76 -31.64 -56.15
CA ASP A 37 14.20 -32.02 -54.85
C ASP A 37 14.36 -31.14 -53.58
N THR A 38 13.20 -30.70 -53.08
CA THR A 38 12.99 -30.22 -51.71
C THR A 38 12.20 -31.28 -50.92
N PRO A 39 12.69 -31.80 -49.77
CA PRO A 39 11.91 -32.70 -48.92
C PRO A 39 10.80 -31.95 -48.14
N PRO A 40 9.61 -32.56 -47.92
CA PRO A 40 8.45 -31.89 -47.32
C PRO A 40 8.50 -31.81 -45.79
N ALA A 41 7.65 -30.93 -45.23
CA ALA A 41 7.54 -30.70 -43.78
C ALA A 41 6.85 -31.87 -43.03
N ALA A 42 7.28 -32.11 -41.79
CA ALA A 42 6.66 -33.07 -40.88
C ALA A 42 5.53 -32.44 -40.02
N PRO A 43 4.45 -33.16 -39.70
CA PRO A 43 3.28 -32.64 -38.99
C PRO A 43 3.39 -32.66 -37.46
N ALA A 44 2.48 -31.96 -36.79
CA ALA A 44 2.37 -31.90 -35.33
C ALA A 44 1.77 -33.19 -34.70
N PRO A 45 2.12 -33.53 -33.45
CA PRO A 45 1.57 -34.69 -32.75
C PRO A 45 0.11 -34.47 -32.31
N ALA A 46 -0.70 -35.53 -32.39
CA ALA A 46 -2.12 -35.52 -32.04
C ALA A 46 -2.39 -35.96 -30.58
N ALA A 47 -3.57 -35.59 -30.06
CA ALA A 47 -4.04 -36.02 -28.74
C ALA A 47 -4.59 -37.47 -28.76
N PRO A 48 -4.48 -38.23 -27.66
CA PRO A 48 -5.07 -39.57 -27.55
C PRO A 48 -6.59 -39.50 -27.36
N ALA A 49 -7.33 -40.35 -28.07
CA ALA A 49 -8.78 -40.48 -27.94
C ALA A 49 -9.18 -41.56 -26.92
N SER A 50 -10.30 -41.35 -26.21
CA SER A 50 -10.88 -42.30 -25.26
C SER A 50 -11.99 -43.14 -25.89
N THR A 51 -11.86 -44.47 -25.88
CA THR A 51 -12.93 -45.42 -26.27
C THR A 51 -13.70 -45.97 -25.07
N GLN A 52 -14.95 -46.37 -25.30
CA GLN A 52 -15.94 -46.74 -24.29
C GLN A 52 -16.03 -48.26 -24.06
N ALA A 53 -16.39 -48.68 -22.85
CA ALA A 53 -17.34 -49.79 -22.58
C ALA A 53 -17.72 -49.82 -21.08
N ALA A 54 -18.94 -50.28 -20.78
CA ALA A 54 -19.40 -50.64 -19.43
C ALA A 54 -19.68 -52.17 -19.38
N PRO A 55 -19.96 -52.79 -18.21
CA PRO A 55 -21.31 -52.71 -17.65
C PRO A 55 -21.39 -52.65 -16.10
N ALA A 56 -22.60 -52.44 -15.57
CA ALA A 56 -22.96 -52.75 -14.17
C ALA A 56 -23.53 -54.17 -14.07
N PRO A 57 -23.69 -54.76 -12.86
CA PRO A 57 -25.00 -54.62 -12.19
C PRO A 57 -24.95 -54.60 -10.64
N GLY A 58 -26.12 -54.43 -10.01
CA GLY A 58 -26.34 -54.77 -8.59
C GLY A 58 -26.88 -53.60 -7.75
N ALA A 59 -28.02 -53.82 -7.11
CA ALA A 59 -28.61 -52.93 -6.11
C ALA A 59 -29.17 -53.78 -4.97
N ASP A 60 -29.13 -53.28 -3.72
CA ASP A 60 -30.30 -53.30 -2.83
C ASP A 60 -30.09 -52.59 -1.48
N ALA A 61 -31.15 -51.88 -1.07
CA ALA A 61 -31.72 -51.76 0.28
C ALA A 61 -30.87 -51.26 1.50
N PRO A 62 -31.52 -50.76 2.60
CA PRO A 62 -30.95 -49.66 3.38
C PRO A 62 -30.80 -49.99 4.92
N PRO A 63 -30.78 -49.03 5.89
CA PRO A 63 -29.94 -49.15 7.09
C PRO A 63 -30.60 -49.74 8.35
N PRO A 64 -29.80 -50.08 9.37
CA PRO A 64 -30.23 -50.24 10.76
C PRO A 64 -29.88 -49.02 11.65
N ALA A 65 -30.81 -48.63 12.52
CA ALA A 65 -30.60 -47.77 13.69
C ALA A 65 -31.79 -47.93 14.66
N PRO A 66 -31.69 -47.54 15.94
CA PRO A 66 -30.50 -47.32 16.77
C PRO A 66 -30.47 -48.27 18.00
N SER A 67 -29.41 -48.20 18.81
CA SER A 67 -29.45 -48.60 20.23
C SER A 67 -29.32 -47.36 21.11
N ALA A 68 -29.99 -47.36 22.27
CA ALA A 68 -30.09 -46.20 23.16
C ALA A 68 -29.42 -46.46 24.50
N GLU A 69 -28.82 -45.43 25.08
CA GLU A 69 -28.68 -45.30 26.54
C GLU A 69 -28.74 -43.82 26.93
N SER A 70 -28.98 -43.52 28.22
CA SER A 70 -29.66 -42.28 28.65
C SER A 70 -28.86 -41.46 29.67
N GLY A 71 -29.01 -40.12 29.61
CA GLY A 71 -28.26 -39.18 30.47
C GLY A 71 -28.83 -37.76 30.49
N ASN A 72 -29.74 -37.52 31.43
CA ASN A 72 -30.38 -36.26 31.86
C ASN A 72 -29.44 -35.01 31.93
N ALA A 73 -29.90 -33.74 31.88
CA ALA A 73 -31.26 -33.18 31.87
C ALA A 73 -31.34 -31.70 31.39
N GLY A 74 -32.52 -31.28 30.92
CA GLY A 74 -33.11 -29.94 31.15
C GLY A 74 -32.65 -28.77 30.25
N GLY A 75 -33.55 -27.95 29.67
CA GLY A 75 -35.02 -28.00 29.63
C GLY A 75 -35.62 -26.73 29.00
N GLY A 76 -36.95 -26.56 29.01
CA GLY A 76 -37.58 -25.24 28.77
C GLY A 76 -38.08 -24.92 27.36
N GLN A 77 -38.72 -25.87 26.67
CA GLN A 77 -39.61 -25.63 25.51
C GLN A 77 -40.97 -25.00 25.97
N PRO A 78 -41.92 -24.56 25.10
CA PRO A 78 -41.92 -24.61 23.63
C PRO A 78 -42.50 -23.39 22.85
N SER A 79 -42.34 -23.46 21.52
CA SER A 79 -43.30 -23.10 20.44
C SER A 79 -44.11 -21.78 20.46
N GLY A 80 -43.91 -20.97 19.41
CA GLY A 80 -45.05 -20.51 18.62
C GLY A 80 -45.49 -21.58 17.60
N GLN A 81 -46.66 -21.43 16.99
CA GLN A 81 -47.18 -22.35 15.97
C GLN A 81 -47.90 -21.55 14.87
N ASP A 82 -47.57 -21.82 13.61
CA ASP A 82 -48.15 -21.15 12.44
C ASP A 82 -49.53 -21.72 12.06
N GLY A 83 -50.36 -20.91 11.41
CA GLY A 83 -51.65 -21.28 10.84
C GLY A 83 -52.10 -20.31 9.76
N GLU A 84 -52.50 -20.81 8.60
CA GLU A 84 -52.83 -20.03 7.41
C GLU A 84 -54.23 -19.38 7.47
N GLN A 85 -54.41 -18.22 6.81
CA GLN A 85 -55.38 -18.06 5.71
C GLN A 85 -55.28 -16.69 5.01
N ARG A 86 -56.15 -16.45 4.00
CA ARG A 86 -55.98 -15.45 2.94
C ARG A 86 -56.90 -14.22 3.05
N ASP A 87 -56.59 -13.27 2.16
CA ASP A 87 -57.48 -12.32 1.48
C ASP A 87 -57.77 -10.91 2.05
N ARG A 88 -57.97 -10.00 1.08
CA ARG A 88 -58.50 -8.62 1.12
C ARG A 88 -57.60 -7.47 1.60
N GLU A 89 -56.99 -6.84 0.60
CA GLU A 89 -57.07 -5.41 0.26
C GLU A 89 -57.38 -4.37 1.36
N GLY A 90 -56.64 -3.24 1.30
CA GLY A 90 -57.27 -1.93 1.44
C GLY A 90 -56.76 -0.99 2.54
N GLY A 91 -55.85 -0.09 2.18
CA GLY A 91 -55.80 1.26 2.77
C GLY A 91 -54.98 1.48 4.05
N ASN A 92 -53.71 1.89 3.90
CA ASN A 92 -53.01 2.61 4.98
C ASN A 92 -51.98 3.65 4.47
N ARG A 93 -52.45 4.63 3.66
CA ARG A 93 -51.63 5.76 3.15
C ARG A 93 -52.02 7.14 3.68
N GLN A 94 -53.07 7.27 4.49
CA GLN A 94 -53.56 8.57 4.98
C GLN A 94 -52.99 8.97 6.36
N ASN A 95 -52.89 8.02 7.31
CA ASN A 95 -52.56 8.28 8.72
C ASN A 95 -51.15 8.87 9.03
N ARG A 96 -50.31 9.14 8.03
CA ARG A 96 -48.98 9.77 8.22
C ARG A 96 -48.91 11.27 7.92
N ARG A 97 -49.93 11.86 7.27
CA ARG A 97 -49.92 13.30 6.91
C ARG A 97 -50.49 14.23 8.00
N GLU A 98 -51.36 13.74 8.87
CA GLU A 98 -52.06 14.61 9.83
C GLU A 98 -51.23 14.96 11.08
N ARG A 99 -50.38 14.04 11.56
CA ARG A 99 -49.51 14.26 12.74
C ARG A 99 -48.50 15.41 12.57
N PHE A 100 -48.30 15.93 11.36
CA PHE A 100 -47.38 17.04 11.08
C PHE A 100 -48.05 18.43 10.96
N ARG A 101 -49.39 18.54 11.01
CA ARG A 101 -50.07 19.85 11.05
C ARG A 101 -50.16 20.40 12.48
N ASN A 102 -50.68 19.60 13.42
CA ASN A 102 -51.02 20.02 14.79
C ASN A 102 -49.84 20.45 15.71
N ARG A 103 -48.61 20.57 15.18
CA ARG A 103 -47.47 21.14 15.91
C ARG A 103 -47.11 22.57 15.48
N ARG A 104 -47.64 23.08 14.36
CA ARG A 104 -47.29 24.42 13.84
C ARG A 104 -48.17 25.56 14.39
N ASP A 105 -49.36 25.23 14.89
CA ASP A 105 -50.35 26.23 15.35
C ASP A 105 -50.27 26.54 16.85
N ARG A 106 -49.22 26.07 17.56
CA ARG A 106 -49.00 26.34 19.00
C ARG A 106 -48.04 27.49 19.32
N GLU A 107 -47.38 28.07 18.32
CA GLU A 107 -46.39 29.15 18.50
C GLU A 107 -46.88 30.53 17.96
N ARG A 108 -48.18 30.66 17.67
CA ARG A 108 -48.82 31.93 17.26
C ARG A 108 -50.11 32.19 18.06
N GLY A 109 -49.99 32.38 19.38
CA GLY A 109 -51.18 32.46 20.24
C GLY A 109 -51.02 32.92 21.70
N GLY A 110 -50.15 33.88 22.00
CA GLY A 110 -50.12 34.61 23.29
C GLY A 110 -50.13 36.12 23.02
N ARG A 111 -51.30 36.74 22.92
CA ARG A 111 -52.02 37.43 24.02
C ARG A 111 -51.25 38.62 24.61
N ARG A 112 -51.80 39.81 24.37
CA ARG A 112 -51.67 40.96 25.27
C ARG A 112 -52.30 40.59 26.61
N ASP A 113 -51.74 41.08 27.70
CA ASP A 113 -52.49 41.39 28.91
C ASP A 113 -51.96 42.72 29.46
N ASP A 114 -52.78 43.45 30.20
CA ASP A 114 -52.50 44.83 30.65
C ASP A 114 -52.70 44.92 32.17
N GLY A 115 -51.75 45.51 32.87
CA GLY A 115 -51.65 45.40 34.34
C GLY A 115 -50.27 45.74 34.87
N GLY A 116 -49.89 47.01 34.80
CA GLY A 116 -48.61 47.49 35.33
C GLY A 116 -48.63 47.77 36.84
N MET A 117 -47.48 47.62 37.50
CA MET A 117 -47.12 48.43 38.66
C MET A 117 -45.60 48.49 38.87
N GLN A 118 -45.17 49.68 39.30
CA GLN A 118 -43.90 49.99 39.98
C GLN A 118 -42.59 49.86 39.16
N ASP A 119 -42.07 51.04 38.85
CA ASP A 119 -40.72 51.35 38.36
C ASP A 119 -39.70 51.14 39.49
N ASP A 120 -38.60 50.42 39.24
CA ASP A 120 -37.47 50.27 40.18
C ASP A 120 -36.14 50.18 39.41
N GLY A 121 -35.06 50.59 40.06
CA GLY A 121 -33.79 51.01 39.45
C GLY A 121 -33.10 49.98 38.57
N GLY A 122 -32.93 50.33 37.29
CA GLY A 122 -32.32 49.43 36.30
C GLY A 122 -30.80 49.27 36.42
N HIS A 123 -30.35 48.01 36.44
CA HIS A 123 -28.99 47.62 36.04
C HIS A 123 -29.04 46.56 34.94
N GLN A 124 -29.48 46.96 33.74
CA GLN A 124 -29.17 46.20 32.53
C GLN A 124 -27.65 46.29 32.28
N GLN A 125 -26.91 45.25 32.65
CA GLN A 125 -25.53 45.11 32.21
C GLN A 125 -25.54 45.09 30.67
N PRO A 126 -24.77 45.96 29.99
CA PRO A 126 -24.69 45.91 28.54
C PRO A 126 -24.18 44.54 28.13
N HIS A 127 -24.81 43.94 27.13
CA HIS A 127 -24.40 42.62 26.62
C HIS A 127 -23.11 42.79 25.82
N VAL A 128 -21.98 42.96 26.52
CA VAL A 128 -20.66 43.22 25.92
C VAL A 128 -20.36 42.11 24.94
N ALA A 129 -20.33 42.46 23.65
CA ALA A 129 -19.88 41.55 22.62
C ALA A 129 -18.41 41.22 22.93
N ARG A 130 -18.17 39.99 23.40
CA ARG A 130 -16.82 39.49 23.66
C ARG A 130 -15.98 39.75 22.39
N PRO A 131 -14.82 40.43 22.49
CA PRO A 131 -13.99 40.67 21.32
C PRO A 131 -13.73 39.33 20.64
N HIS A 132 -13.89 39.28 19.33
CA HIS A 132 -13.65 38.02 18.62
C HIS A 132 -12.20 37.58 18.87
N PRO A 133 -11.97 36.31 19.24
CA PRO A 133 -10.62 35.80 19.46
C PRO A 133 -9.80 36.07 18.21
N SER A 134 -8.71 36.81 18.40
CA SER A 134 -7.81 37.30 17.37
C SER A 134 -6.44 36.71 17.62
N VAL A 135 -5.73 36.38 16.55
CA VAL A 135 -4.38 35.82 16.62
C VAL A 135 -3.42 36.95 16.99
N PRO A 136 -2.62 36.84 18.07
CA PRO A 136 -1.63 37.84 18.43
C PRO A 136 -0.60 38.08 17.31
N GLU A 137 -0.08 39.30 17.22
CA GLU A 137 1.00 39.62 16.29
C GLU A 137 2.27 38.82 16.66
N GLY A 138 2.82 38.07 15.69
CA GLY A 138 3.94 37.14 15.94
C GLY A 138 3.58 35.78 16.54
N PHE A 139 2.28 35.42 16.60
CA PHE A 139 1.86 34.09 17.05
C PHE A 139 2.39 32.97 16.12
N PRO A 140 2.78 31.78 16.65
CA PRO A 140 3.32 30.71 15.82
C PRO A 140 2.31 30.18 14.80
N GLN A 141 2.75 29.99 13.55
CA GLN A 141 1.94 29.32 12.53
C GLN A 141 1.90 27.81 12.78
N TYR A 142 0.70 27.22 12.79
CA TYR A 142 0.49 25.78 12.96
C TYR A 142 -0.26 25.22 11.75
N SER A 143 0.19 24.06 11.24
CA SER A 143 -0.60 23.28 10.29
C SER A 143 -1.68 22.45 11.00
N LEU A 144 -2.66 21.97 10.22
CA LEU A 144 -3.62 20.98 10.66
C LEU A 144 -2.92 19.71 11.19
N GLY A 145 -1.82 19.29 10.54
CA GLY A 145 -1.02 18.13 10.96
C GLY A 145 -0.36 18.32 12.33
N ASP A 146 0.19 19.51 12.60
CA ASP A 146 0.81 19.83 13.90
C ASP A 146 -0.23 19.77 15.02
N LEU A 147 -1.40 20.40 14.82
CA LEU A 147 -2.50 20.36 15.78
C LEU A 147 -3.01 18.92 16.02
N LYS A 148 -3.06 18.07 14.98
CA LYS A 148 -3.39 16.63 15.13
C LYS A 148 -2.31 15.86 15.90
N ARG A 149 -1.03 16.20 15.76
CA ARG A 149 0.10 15.52 16.44
C ARG A 149 0.31 15.96 17.88
N MET A 150 -0.02 17.20 18.25
CA MET A 150 0.17 17.71 19.62
C MET A 150 -0.65 16.95 20.69
N PRO A 151 -0.15 16.83 21.94
CA PRO A 151 -0.93 16.28 23.05
C PRO A 151 -2.03 17.27 23.48
N ALA A 152 -3.08 16.75 24.14
CA ALA A 152 -4.27 17.56 24.46
C ALA A 152 -3.98 18.79 25.34
N HIS A 153 -3.04 18.73 26.29
CA HIS A 153 -2.69 19.88 27.14
C HIS A 153 -2.19 21.08 26.33
N LYS A 154 -1.29 20.87 25.35
CA LYS A 154 -0.81 21.96 24.48
C LYS A 154 -1.91 22.60 23.64
N LEU A 155 -2.92 21.82 23.24
CA LEU A 155 -4.07 22.37 22.52
C LEU A 155 -4.97 23.22 23.42
N LEU A 156 -5.02 22.94 24.73
CA LEU A 156 -5.67 23.80 25.73
C LEU A 156 -4.86 25.07 25.99
N GLU A 157 -3.53 24.97 26.11
CA GLU A 157 -2.61 26.11 26.25
C GLU A 157 -2.74 27.10 25.08
N ILE A 158 -2.72 26.59 23.84
CA ILE A 158 -2.91 27.38 22.61
C ILE A 158 -4.33 27.98 22.57
N ALA A 159 -5.35 27.26 23.03
CA ALA A 159 -6.72 27.77 23.08
C ALA A 159 -6.88 28.89 24.13
N GLU A 160 -6.19 28.81 25.27
CA GLU A 160 -6.16 29.87 26.29
C GLU A 160 -5.41 31.13 25.80
N GLN A 161 -4.28 30.96 25.12
CA GLN A 161 -3.55 32.06 24.46
C GLN A 161 -4.40 32.79 23.41
N LEU A 162 -5.26 32.07 22.69
CA LEU A 162 -6.22 32.62 21.73
C LEU A 162 -7.58 33.02 22.36
N GLN A 163 -7.69 33.02 23.70
CA GLN A 163 -8.89 33.36 24.49
C GLN A 163 -10.17 32.58 24.11
N ILE A 164 -10.01 31.31 23.70
CA ILE A 164 -11.09 30.40 23.34
C ILE A 164 -11.62 29.68 24.58
N HIS A 165 -12.37 30.41 25.40
CA HIS A 165 -12.89 29.90 26.69
C HIS A 165 -14.18 29.06 26.57
N GLU A 166 -14.84 29.05 25.42
CA GLU A 166 -16.16 28.40 25.24
C GLU A 166 -16.02 26.94 24.77
N GLY A 167 -16.56 25.99 25.56
CA GLY A 167 -16.62 24.56 25.23
C GLY A 167 -15.32 23.76 25.38
N VAL A 168 -14.16 24.42 25.38
CA VAL A 168 -12.83 23.79 25.30
C VAL A 168 -12.46 22.91 26.50
N ALA A 169 -12.78 23.32 27.74
CA ALA A 169 -12.25 22.67 28.95
C ALA A 169 -12.74 21.23 29.25
N ARG A 170 -13.75 20.72 28.52
CA ARG A 170 -14.21 19.31 28.57
C ARG A 170 -14.50 18.74 27.18
N ALA A 171 -13.99 19.38 26.13
CA ALA A 171 -14.13 18.94 24.75
C ALA A 171 -13.29 17.67 24.46
N ARG A 172 -13.64 16.95 23.38
CA ARG A 172 -12.72 15.97 22.78
C ARG A 172 -11.58 16.73 22.10
N LYS A 173 -10.43 16.06 21.93
CA LYS A 173 -9.27 16.64 21.20
C LYS A 173 -9.66 17.22 19.84
N GLN A 174 -10.55 16.53 19.11
CA GLN A 174 -11.10 17.00 17.84
C GLN A 174 -11.87 18.32 17.99
N ASP A 175 -12.77 18.46 18.96
CA ASP A 175 -13.58 19.68 19.12
C ASP A 175 -12.68 20.89 19.50
N VAL A 176 -11.62 20.68 20.28
CA VAL A 176 -10.61 21.72 20.57
C VAL A 176 -9.87 22.13 19.28
N ILE A 177 -9.45 21.18 18.44
CA ILE A 177 -8.83 21.46 17.13
C ILE A 177 -9.80 22.25 16.24
N PHE A 178 -11.07 21.86 16.17
CA PHE A 178 -12.10 22.63 15.44
C PHE A 178 -12.25 24.06 15.96
N ALA A 179 -12.22 24.27 17.28
CA ALA A 179 -12.30 25.60 17.89
C ALA A 179 -11.08 26.47 17.56
N LEU A 180 -9.86 25.91 17.63
CA LEU A 180 -8.61 26.56 17.22
C LEU A 180 -8.64 26.96 15.74
N LEU A 181 -9.00 26.03 14.86
CA LEU A 181 -9.07 26.25 13.41
C LEU A 181 -10.08 27.35 13.05
N LYS A 182 -11.16 27.53 13.82
CA LYS A 182 -12.15 28.61 13.63
C LYS A 182 -11.55 30.00 13.78
N VAL A 183 -10.49 30.13 14.57
CA VAL A 183 -9.72 31.38 14.78
C VAL A 183 -8.60 31.46 13.75
N LEU A 184 -7.75 30.43 13.67
CA LEU A 184 -6.55 30.43 12.83
C LEU A 184 -6.87 30.58 11.33
N THR A 185 -7.95 29.95 10.82
CA THR A 185 -8.35 30.08 9.40
C THR A 185 -8.95 31.45 9.04
N ARG A 186 -9.13 32.36 10.01
CA ARG A 186 -9.50 33.76 9.78
C ARG A 186 -8.30 34.70 9.71
N HIS A 187 -7.12 34.25 10.12
CA HIS A 187 -5.89 35.03 10.01
C HIS A 187 -5.40 35.07 8.56
N GLY A 188 -4.72 36.16 8.16
CA GLY A 188 -4.40 36.44 6.75
C GLY A 188 -3.52 35.39 6.06
N GLU A 189 -2.73 34.64 6.83
CA GLU A 189 -1.91 33.56 6.31
C GLU A 189 -2.68 32.25 6.05
N GLY A 190 -3.82 32.06 6.74
CA GLY A 190 -4.57 30.81 6.76
C GLY A 190 -3.90 29.68 7.56
N VAL A 191 -4.49 28.49 7.50
CA VAL A 191 -3.91 27.26 8.06
C VAL A 191 -3.51 26.35 6.90
N ALA A 192 -2.29 25.81 6.94
CA ALA A 192 -1.87 24.76 6.03
C ALA A 192 -2.45 23.40 6.45
N ALA A 193 -2.88 22.60 5.50
CA ALA A 193 -3.21 21.19 5.69
C ALA A 193 -2.65 20.36 4.54
N ASP A 194 -2.40 19.09 4.81
CA ASP A 194 -1.96 18.13 3.83
C ASP A 194 -2.66 16.77 4.01
N GLY A 195 -2.54 15.91 3.01
CA GLY A 195 -3.05 14.54 3.04
C GLY A 195 -3.13 13.92 1.65
N VAL A 196 -3.42 12.62 1.60
CA VAL A 196 -3.54 11.87 0.34
C VAL A 196 -4.98 11.92 -0.16
N LEU A 197 -5.15 12.36 -1.40
CA LEU A 197 -6.44 12.50 -2.05
C LEU A 197 -7.11 11.14 -2.29
N GLU A 198 -8.33 10.98 -1.77
CA GLU A 198 -9.32 10.00 -2.22
C GLU A 198 -10.41 10.72 -3.03
N ILE A 199 -10.54 10.42 -4.32
CA ILE A 199 -11.64 10.90 -5.16
C ILE A 199 -12.80 9.90 -5.07
N LEU A 200 -13.99 10.39 -4.71
CA LEU A 200 -15.21 9.59 -4.59
C LEU A 200 -15.99 9.53 -5.91
N PRO A 201 -16.92 8.58 -6.11
CA PRO A 201 -17.65 8.40 -7.37
C PRO A 201 -18.38 9.64 -7.89
N ASP A 202 -18.83 10.52 -6.99
CA ASP A 202 -19.49 11.80 -7.30
C ASP A 202 -18.52 12.88 -7.86
N GLY A 203 -17.23 12.58 -7.95
CA GLY A 203 -16.20 13.43 -8.57
C GLY A 203 -15.64 14.54 -7.68
N PHE A 204 -16.06 14.62 -6.41
CA PHE A 204 -15.37 15.37 -5.35
C PHE A 204 -14.44 14.44 -4.56
N GLY A 205 -13.59 14.99 -3.70
CA GLY A 205 -12.67 14.16 -2.90
C GLY A 205 -12.38 14.72 -1.52
N PHE A 206 -11.59 13.95 -0.76
CA PHE A 206 -11.06 14.31 0.55
C PHE A 206 -9.56 14.03 0.62
N LEU A 207 -8.81 14.90 1.29
CA LEU A 207 -7.45 14.61 1.73
C LEU A 207 -7.53 13.79 3.03
N ARG A 208 -7.08 12.54 2.95
CA ARG A 208 -7.03 11.58 4.07
C ARG A 208 -5.65 11.64 4.75
N ALA A 209 -5.62 11.55 6.08
CA ALA A 209 -4.37 11.51 6.85
C ALA A 209 -3.70 10.13 6.79
N ALA A 210 -2.36 10.10 6.67
CA ALA A 210 -1.57 8.86 6.72
C ALA A 210 -1.56 8.28 8.15
N GLU A 211 -1.52 9.12 9.18
CA GLU A 211 -1.59 8.72 10.60
C GLU A 211 -2.93 8.06 10.97
N ALA A 212 -3.96 8.25 10.15
CA ALA A 212 -5.25 7.58 10.28
C ALA A 212 -5.37 6.32 9.40
N SER A 213 -4.26 5.83 8.82
CA SER A 213 -4.24 4.75 7.80
C SER A 213 -5.23 5.01 6.66
N TYR A 214 -5.33 6.25 6.20
CA TYR A 214 -6.31 6.68 5.19
C TYR A 214 -7.78 6.33 5.54
N LEU A 215 -8.15 6.45 6.82
CA LEU A 215 -9.55 6.40 7.28
C LEU A 215 -10.26 7.73 6.95
N ALA A 216 -11.57 7.67 6.75
CA ALA A 216 -12.40 8.86 6.60
C ALA A 216 -12.62 9.55 7.96
N GLY A 217 -11.97 10.69 8.17
CA GLY A 217 -12.11 11.52 9.37
C GLY A 217 -13.20 12.60 9.26
N PRO A 218 -13.78 13.06 10.38
CA PRO A 218 -14.56 14.31 10.40
C PRO A 218 -13.69 15.55 10.12
N ASP A 219 -12.39 15.42 10.36
CA ASP A 219 -11.32 16.40 10.25
C ASP A 219 -10.48 16.22 8.96
N ASP A 220 -11.06 15.59 7.93
CA ASP A 220 -10.50 15.53 6.58
C ASP A 220 -10.82 16.81 5.78
N THR A 221 -9.94 17.14 4.83
CA THR A 221 -10.10 18.33 3.99
C THR A 221 -10.80 17.99 2.69
N TYR A 222 -11.98 18.56 2.45
CA TYR A 222 -12.72 18.50 1.20
C TYR A 222 -11.98 19.22 0.07
N ILE A 223 -11.96 18.61 -1.12
CA ILE A 223 -11.51 19.24 -2.37
C ILE A 223 -12.62 19.16 -3.44
N SER A 224 -12.84 20.28 -4.13
CA SER A 224 -13.92 20.38 -5.10
C SER A 224 -13.60 19.68 -6.44
N PRO A 225 -14.62 19.20 -7.18
CA PRO A 225 -14.44 18.67 -8.53
C PRO A 225 -13.73 19.66 -9.47
N SER A 226 -13.95 20.96 -9.26
CA SER A 226 -13.31 22.03 -10.03
C SER A 226 -11.81 22.12 -9.78
N GLN A 227 -11.34 21.92 -8.53
CA GLN A 227 -9.91 21.87 -8.22
C GLN A 227 -9.26 20.59 -8.76
N ILE A 228 -9.91 19.43 -8.56
CA ILE A 228 -9.47 18.15 -9.13
C ILE A 228 -9.25 18.27 -10.63
N ARG A 229 -10.24 18.80 -11.37
CA ARG A 229 -10.15 19.01 -12.82
C ARG A 229 -9.11 20.07 -13.22
N ARG A 230 -9.02 21.19 -12.49
CA ARG A 230 -8.07 22.28 -12.79
C ARG A 230 -6.60 21.84 -12.72
N PHE A 231 -6.27 20.98 -11.76
CA PHE A 231 -4.90 20.49 -11.55
C PHE A 231 -4.69 19.04 -12.04
N ASN A 232 -5.68 18.44 -12.70
CA ASN A 232 -5.66 17.05 -13.21
C ASN A 232 -5.31 16.00 -12.14
N LEU A 233 -5.80 16.21 -10.90
CA LEU A 233 -5.47 15.38 -9.74
C LEU A 233 -6.11 14.00 -9.82
N ARG A 234 -5.49 13.02 -9.17
CA ARG A 234 -5.94 11.63 -9.07
C ARG A 234 -5.94 11.16 -7.62
N THR A 235 -6.65 10.07 -7.36
CA THR A 235 -6.50 9.33 -6.10
C THR A 235 -5.03 8.95 -5.89
N GLY A 236 -4.55 9.05 -4.64
CA GLY A 236 -3.15 8.83 -4.29
C GLY A 236 -2.25 10.07 -4.33
N ASP A 237 -2.70 11.20 -4.90
CA ASP A 237 -1.92 12.44 -4.87
C ASP A 237 -1.89 12.99 -3.44
N HIS A 238 -0.70 13.16 -2.88
CA HIS A 238 -0.52 13.93 -1.66
C HIS A 238 -0.59 15.40 -2.02
N ILE A 239 -1.53 16.11 -1.42
CA ILE A 239 -1.74 17.53 -1.65
C ILE A 239 -1.38 18.27 -0.37
N SER A 240 -0.64 19.37 -0.49
CA SER A 240 -0.54 20.36 0.59
C SER A 240 -1.14 21.69 0.12
N GLY A 241 -1.75 22.43 1.04
CA GLY A 241 -2.31 23.74 0.72
C GLY A 241 -3.07 24.38 1.86
N ARG A 242 -3.55 25.60 1.65
CA ARG A 242 -4.25 26.39 2.68
C ARG A 242 -5.73 26.03 2.74
N ILE A 243 -6.23 25.70 3.92
CA ILE A 243 -7.64 25.42 4.17
C ILE A 243 -8.41 26.68 4.59
N ARG A 244 -9.71 26.68 4.33
CA ARG A 244 -10.67 27.66 4.84
C ARG A 244 -11.70 26.99 5.76
N TRP A 245 -12.28 27.80 6.65
CA TRP A 245 -13.45 27.41 7.44
C TRP A 245 -14.63 26.99 6.52
N PRO A 246 -15.49 26.04 6.94
CA PRO A 246 -16.73 25.72 6.24
C PRO A 246 -17.69 26.93 6.22
N LYS A 247 -18.37 27.16 5.10
CA LYS A 247 -19.46 28.13 4.98
C LYS A 247 -20.77 27.54 5.50
N ASP A 248 -21.79 28.38 5.66
CA ASP A 248 -23.13 27.92 6.06
C ASP A 248 -23.66 26.82 5.12
N GLY A 249 -23.95 25.65 5.69
CA GLY A 249 -24.36 24.44 4.94
C GLY A 249 -23.22 23.46 4.61
N GLU A 250 -21.95 23.88 4.65
CA GLU A 250 -20.79 22.99 4.53
C GLU A 250 -20.48 22.30 5.87
N ARG A 251 -19.96 21.07 5.83
CA ARG A 251 -19.63 20.28 7.04
C ARG A 251 -18.14 20.05 7.28
N TYR A 252 -17.32 20.17 6.24
CA TYR A 252 -15.90 19.81 6.24
C TYR A 252 -15.05 21.04 5.91
N PHE A 253 -13.82 21.09 6.43
CA PHE A 253 -12.81 22.05 5.98
C PHE A 253 -12.62 21.92 4.47
N ALA A 254 -12.52 23.03 3.76
CA ALA A 254 -12.31 23.01 2.31
C ALA A 254 -10.91 23.51 1.98
N LEU A 255 -10.22 22.84 1.06
CA LEU A 255 -8.98 23.35 0.49
C LEU A 255 -9.30 24.62 -0.30
N ASN A 256 -8.60 25.72 0.01
CA ASN A 256 -8.79 27.02 -0.62
C ASN A 256 -7.75 27.23 -1.73
N ILE A 257 -6.48 27.06 -1.37
CA ILE A 257 -5.31 27.17 -2.27
C ILE A 257 -4.58 25.83 -2.24
N VAL A 258 -4.12 25.37 -3.39
CA VAL A 258 -3.21 24.22 -3.52
C VAL A 258 -1.80 24.81 -3.58
N ASP A 259 -0.90 24.41 -2.69
CA ASP A 259 0.47 24.92 -2.63
C ASP A 259 1.46 23.93 -3.29
N THR A 260 1.36 22.62 -3.00
CA THR A 260 2.20 21.58 -3.63
C THR A 260 1.42 20.31 -3.99
N ILE A 261 1.92 19.56 -4.97
CA ILE A 261 1.44 18.21 -5.35
C ILE A 261 2.61 17.22 -5.22
N ASN A 262 2.44 16.19 -4.37
CA ASN A 262 3.45 15.21 -3.98
C ASN A 262 4.81 15.82 -3.55
N GLY A 263 4.76 16.98 -2.88
CA GLY A 263 5.93 17.73 -2.43
C GLY A 263 6.60 18.61 -3.50
N GLU A 264 6.05 18.70 -4.71
CA GLU A 264 6.55 19.54 -5.80
C GLU A 264 5.64 20.75 -6.09
N PRO A 265 6.19 21.86 -6.65
CA PRO A 265 5.39 22.94 -7.20
C PRO A 265 4.41 22.48 -8.28
N LEU A 266 3.27 23.16 -8.39
CA LEU A 266 2.16 22.82 -9.30
C LEU A 266 2.60 22.72 -10.77
N GLU A 267 3.63 23.47 -11.14
CA GLU A 267 4.27 23.50 -12.46
C GLU A 267 4.89 22.15 -12.82
N ALA A 268 5.52 21.46 -11.88
CA ALA A 268 6.20 20.19 -12.14
C ALA A 268 5.23 19.04 -12.43
N SER A 269 3.95 19.15 -12.06
CA SER A 269 2.91 18.17 -12.40
C SER A 269 2.29 18.36 -13.79
N LYS A 270 2.69 19.41 -14.52
CA LYS A 270 2.27 19.62 -15.92
C LYS A 270 3.13 18.78 -16.85
N GLY A 271 2.52 17.87 -17.61
CA GLY A 271 3.21 17.02 -18.58
C GLY A 271 3.77 15.69 -18.03
N LYS A 272 3.37 15.26 -16.83
CA LYS A 272 3.73 13.94 -16.29
C LYS A 272 3.09 12.81 -17.09
N VAL A 273 3.83 11.72 -17.27
CA VAL A 273 3.36 10.47 -17.90
C VAL A 273 2.66 9.62 -16.83
N LEU A 274 1.49 9.06 -17.18
CA LEU A 274 0.70 8.22 -16.29
C LEU A 274 1.39 6.89 -16.02
N PHE A 275 1.24 6.32 -14.82
CA PHE A 275 1.87 5.06 -14.43
C PHE A 275 1.56 3.90 -15.38
N GLU A 276 0.34 3.85 -15.91
CA GLU A 276 -0.09 2.85 -16.90
C GLU A 276 0.64 2.96 -18.25
N ASN A 277 1.23 4.11 -18.57
CA ASN A 277 1.97 4.40 -19.81
C ASN A 277 3.50 4.32 -19.64
N LEU A 278 4.02 4.13 -18.42
CA LEU A 278 5.44 4.04 -18.13
C LEU A 278 6.03 2.69 -18.59
N THR A 279 7.22 2.71 -19.19
CA THR A 279 7.83 1.54 -19.84
C THR A 279 8.36 0.55 -18.80
N PRO A 280 7.79 -0.67 -18.68
CA PRO A 280 8.14 -1.60 -17.62
C PRO A 280 9.41 -2.40 -17.97
N LEU A 281 10.41 -2.32 -17.10
CA LEU A 281 11.66 -3.07 -17.20
C LEU A 281 11.82 -4.12 -16.09
N PHE A 282 12.75 -5.05 -16.29
CA PHE A 282 13.35 -5.80 -15.18
C PHE A 282 14.14 -4.85 -14.26
N PRO A 283 14.24 -5.15 -12.95
CA PRO A 283 15.18 -4.47 -12.06
C PRO A 283 16.61 -4.50 -12.61
N ARG A 284 17.28 -3.34 -12.60
CA ARG A 284 18.69 -3.15 -13.02
C ARG A 284 19.54 -2.42 -11.97
N LYS A 285 18.95 -2.12 -10.81
CA LYS A 285 19.63 -1.52 -9.65
C LYS A 285 19.23 -2.33 -8.43
N ARG A 286 20.23 -2.79 -7.67
CA ARG A 286 20.06 -3.64 -6.50
C ARG A 286 19.86 -2.81 -5.23
N PHE A 287 18.95 -3.26 -4.37
CA PHE A 287 18.97 -2.88 -2.97
C PHE A 287 20.03 -3.75 -2.26
N ARG A 288 21.17 -3.17 -1.91
CA ARG A 288 22.07 -3.79 -0.91
C ARG A 288 21.33 -3.83 0.43
N LEU A 289 21.19 -5.01 1.00
CA LEU A 289 20.55 -5.28 2.29
C LEU A 289 21.57 -5.49 3.41
N GLU A 290 22.80 -5.87 3.07
CA GLU A 290 23.97 -5.78 3.93
C GLU A 290 24.21 -4.33 4.38
N ARG A 291 24.17 -4.09 5.69
CA ARG A 291 24.53 -2.83 6.36
C ARG A 291 26.04 -2.69 6.55
N GLY A 292 26.76 -3.81 6.71
CA GLY A 292 28.20 -3.84 6.94
C GLY A 292 28.61 -3.40 8.36
N ASP A 293 27.65 -3.34 9.28
CA ASP A 293 27.87 -2.95 10.69
C ASP A 293 28.49 -4.08 11.53
N GLY A 294 28.50 -5.32 11.01
CA GLY A 294 29.00 -6.51 11.70
C GLY A 294 28.09 -7.01 12.83
N SER A 295 26.84 -6.53 12.91
CA SER A 295 25.84 -7.00 13.86
C SER A 295 25.33 -8.40 13.51
N THR A 296 24.78 -9.09 14.51
CA THR A 296 24.12 -10.39 14.32
C THR A 296 22.85 -10.31 13.48
N GLU A 297 22.25 -9.12 13.38
CA GLU A 297 21.08 -8.86 12.55
C GLU A 297 21.42 -8.77 11.07
N ASP A 298 22.52 -8.07 10.73
CA ASP A 298 23.01 -7.83 9.37
C ASP A 298 23.31 -9.13 8.61
N ILE A 299 23.61 -10.22 9.34
CA ILE A 299 23.68 -11.58 8.79
C ILE A 299 22.43 -11.92 7.95
N THR A 300 21.25 -11.43 8.33
CA THR A 300 20.01 -11.60 7.55
C THR A 300 20.06 -10.87 6.21
N GLY A 301 20.43 -9.60 6.22
CA GLY A 301 20.59 -8.79 4.99
C GLY A 301 21.65 -9.39 4.08
N ARG A 302 22.81 -9.75 4.64
CA ARG A 302 23.93 -10.41 3.96
C ARG A 302 23.54 -11.73 3.29
N ILE A 303 22.76 -12.60 3.93
CA ILE A 303 22.30 -13.88 3.34
C ILE A 303 21.31 -13.62 2.20
N LEU A 304 20.32 -12.73 2.39
CA LEU A 304 19.39 -12.35 1.31
C LEU A 304 20.15 -11.81 0.10
N ASP A 305 21.15 -10.96 0.33
CA ASP A 305 22.01 -10.36 -0.70
C ASP A 305 22.81 -11.38 -1.53
N LEU A 306 22.97 -12.63 -1.08
CA LEU A 306 23.63 -13.70 -1.84
C LEU A 306 22.64 -14.71 -2.44
N ILE A 307 21.51 -14.95 -1.79
CA ILE A 307 20.58 -16.02 -2.18
C ILE A 307 19.41 -15.50 -3.01
N ALA A 308 18.82 -14.36 -2.64
CA ALA A 308 17.66 -13.78 -3.31
C ALA A 308 17.83 -12.26 -3.40
N PRO A 309 18.70 -11.75 -4.30
CA PRO A 309 18.97 -10.33 -4.43
C PRO A 309 17.68 -9.57 -4.75
N GLN A 310 17.50 -8.40 -4.11
CA GLN A 310 16.33 -7.55 -4.28
C GLN A 310 16.70 -6.31 -5.12
N GLY A 311 15.79 -5.85 -5.97
CA GLY A 311 16.03 -4.71 -6.86
C GLY A 311 15.00 -3.59 -6.75
N LYS A 312 15.38 -2.41 -7.24
CA LYS A 312 14.46 -1.31 -7.57
C LYS A 312 13.54 -1.78 -8.72
N GLY A 313 12.26 -1.99 -8.40
CA GLY A 313 11.24 -2.59 -9.28
C GLY A 313 10.89 -4.07 -9.05
N GLN A 314 11.28 -4.68 -7.92
CA GLN A 314 11.08 -6.13 -7.67
C GLN A 314 9.62 -6.48 -7.29
N ARG A 315 9.18 -7.69 -7.67
CA ARG A 315 7.97 -8.36 -7.16
C ARG A 315 8.38 -9.60 -6.37
N ALA A 316 8.64 -9.42 -5.08
CA ALA A 316 9.16 -10.47 -4.22
C ALA A 316 8.08 -11.05 -3.29
N LEU A 317 8.15 -12.36 -3.07
CA LEU A 317 7.33 -13.08 -2.10
C LEU A 317 8.21 -13.65 -0.99
N ILE A 318 7.95 -13.26 0.25
CA ILE A 318 8.47 -13.94 1.45
C ILE A 318 7.46 -15.04 1.78
N VAL A 319 7.70 -16.22 1.19
CA VAL A 319 6.87 -17.41 1.32
C VAL A 319 7.16 -18.04 2.68
N SER A 320 6.18 -18.07 3.58
CA SER A 320 6.41 -18.42 4.97
C SER A 320 5.27 -19.23 5.58
N GLN A 321 5.65 -20.18 6.42
CA GLN A 321 4.74 -20.92 7.28
C GLN A 321 4.45 -20.08 8.56
N PRO A 322 3.29 -20.22 9.21
CA PRO A 322 3.02 -19.56 10.47
C PRO A 322 4.13 -19.80 11.51
N LYS A 323 4.56 -18.73 12.19
CA LYS A 323 5.70 -18.68 13.14
C LYS A 323 7.11 -18.88 12.55
N ALA A 324 7.30 -18.95 11.23
CA ALA A 324 8.64 -19.06 10.61
C ALA A 324 9.47 -17.75 10.57
N GLY A 325 9.11 -16.72 11.35
CA GLY A 325 9.88 -15.47 11.46
C GLY A 325 9.56 -14.36 10.44
N LYS A 326 8.39 -14.38 9.78
CA LYS A 326 8.00 -13.40 8.74
C LYS A 326 8.20 -11.93 9.16
N THR A 327 7.77 -11.57 10.36
CA THR A 327 7.76 -10.19 10.85
C THR A 327 9.18 -9.67 11.07
N MET A 328 10.07 -10.48 11.67
CA MET A 328 11.49 -10.17 11.83
C MET A 328 12.20 -10.00 10.48
N MET A 329 11.89 -10.87 9.49
CA MET A 329 12.44 -10.75 8.15
C MET A 329 12.05 -9.41 7.50
N LEU A 330 10.77 -9.02 7.61
CA LEU A 330 10.26 -7.78 7.05
C LEU A 330 10.84 -6.54 7.74
N GLN A 331 10.99 -6.56 9.07
CA GLN A 331 11.66 -5.52 9.86
C GLN A 331 13.13 -5.33 9.48
N GLN A 332 13.88 -6.42 9.25
CA GLN A 332 15.28 -6.34 8.86
C GLN A 332 15.44 -5.82 7.42
N VAL A 333 14.59 -6.24 6.49
CA VAL A 333 14.53 -5.66 5.13
C VAL A 333 14.20 -4.16 5.17
N ALA A 334 13.23 -3.75 6.00
CA ALA A 334 12.88 -2.34 6.20
C ALA A 334 14.05 -1.51 6.74
N SER A 335 14.73 -2.03 7.77
CA SER A 335 15.87 -1.37 8.42
C SER A 335 17.09 -1.26 7.49
N ALA A 336 17.33 -2.29 6.69
CA ALA A 336 18.39 -2.29 5.68
C ALA A 336 18.12 -1.31 4.54
N ILE A 337 16.89 -1.29 4.00
CA ILE A 337 16.51 -0.36 2.92
C ILE A 337 16.61 1.10 3.41
N THR A 338 16.09 1.41 4.61
CA THR A 338 16.12 2.77 5.16
C THR A 338 17.52 3.24 5.60
N GLY A 339 18.40 2.32 5.98
CA GLY A 339 19.81 2.63 6.26
C GLY A 339 20.64 2.86 4.99
N ASN A 340 20.48 2.00 3.98
CA ASN A 340 21.35 1.99 2.80
C ASN A 340 20.82 2.84 1.62
N HIS A 341 19.51 3.10 1.54
CA HIS A 341 18.84 3.80 0.43
C HIS A 341 17.85 4.85 0.97
N PRO A 342 18.32 5.91 1.67
CA PRO A 342 17.46 6.92 2.29
C PRO A 342 16.70 7.81 1.29
N ASP A 343 16.97 7.67 -0.02
CA ASP A 343 16.23 8.24 -1.14
C ASP A 343 14.89 7.54 -1.43
N VAL A 344 14.66 6.35 -0.87
CA VAL A 344 13.51 5.48 -1.15
C VAL A 344 12.33 5.83 -0.24
N HIS A 345 11.14 6.00 -0.84
CA HIS A 345 9.90 6.13 -0.07
C HIS A 345 9.43 4.75 0.40
N LEU A 346 9.70 4.42 1.66
CA LEU A 346 9.28 3.15 2.28
C LEU A 346 7.86 3.27 2.87
N ILE A 347 6.95 2.42 2.38
CA ILE A 347 5.63 2.17 2.95
C ILE A 347 5.59 0.75 3.52
N VAL A 348 5.08 0.58 4.73
CA VAL A 348 4.74 -0.73 5.29
C VAL A 348 3.22 -0.83 5.35
N LEU A 349 2.64 -1.82 4.70
CA LEU A 349 1.19 -2.05 4.62
C LEU A 349 0.84 -3.34 5.38
N LEU A 350 0.13 -3.18 6.49
CA LEU A 350 -0.31 -4.29 7.35
C LEU A 350 -1.81 -4.51 7.18
N ILE A 351 -2.22 -5.73 6.81
CA ILE A 351 -3.60 -6.09 6.44
C ILE A 351 -4.04 -7.33 7.22
N ASP A 352 -5.14 -7.20 7.98
CA ASP A 352 -5.73 -8.27 8.79
C ASP A 352 -4.71 -8.88 9.78
N GLU A 353 -3.80 -8.03 10.27
CA GLU A 353 -2.77 -8.40 11.25
C GLU A 353 -3.04 -7.74 12.61
N ARG A 354 -2.27 -8.11 13.63
CA ARG A 354 -2.62 -7.84 15.02
C ARG A 354 -2.25 -6.43 15.49
N PRO A 355 -3.04 -5.79 16.37
CA PRO A 355 -2.72 -4.47 16.93
C PRO A 355 -1.34 -4.39 17.61
N GLU A 356 -0.89 -5.47 18.27
CA GLU A 356 0.45 -5.53 18.88
C GLU A 356 1.58 -5.53 17.84
N GLU A 357 1.44 -6.31 16.75
CA GLU A 357 2.43 -6.39 15.66
C GLU A 357 2.47 -5.08 14.86
N VAL A 358 1.32 -4.41 14.67
CA VAL A 358 1.24 -3.06 14.10
C VAL A 358 1.99 -2.05 14.96
N THR A 359 1.77 -2.08 16.28
CA THR A 359 2.41 -1.16 17.24
C THR A 359 3.93 -1.37 17.31
N GLU A 360 4.40 -2.61 17.19
CA GLU A 360 5.83 -2.93 17.09
C GLU A 360 6.42 -2.36 15.79
N MET A 361 5.79 -2.62 14.64
CA MET A 361 6.26 -2.14 13.34
C MET A 361 6.35 -0.60 13.27
N GLN A 362 5.36 0.10 13.83
CA GLN A 362 5.33 1.56 13.93
C GLN A 362 6.45 2.16 14.80
N ARG A 363 7.03 1.39 15.72
CA ARG A 363 8.12 1.83 16.60
C ARG A 363 9.50 1.47 16.06
N THR A 364 9.60 0.35 15.34
CA THR A 364 10.86 -0.19 14.82
C THR A 364 11.22 0.38 13.44
N VAL A 365 10.25 0.55 12.53
CA VAL A 365 10.52 0.93 11.14
C VAL A 365 10.40 2.43 10.91
N ARG A 366 11.44 3.02 10.29
CA ARG A 366 11.46 4.42 9.85
C ARG A 366 10.80 4.56 8.47
N GLY A 367 9.47 4.54 8.42
CA GLY A 367 8.72 4.66 7.17
C GLY A 367 7.24 4.98 7.38
N GLU A 368 6.49 5.03 6.28
CA GLU A 368 5.03 5.23 6.28
C GLU A 368 4.33 3.90 6.65
N VAL A 369 4.01 3.69 7.94
CA VAL A 369 3.37 2.45 8.41
C VAL A 369 1.83 2.61 8.41
N ILE A 370 1.20 2.01 7.41
CA ILE A 370 -0.26 2.03 7.16
C ILE A 370 -0.85 0.66 7.54
N SER A 371 -1.94 0.65 8.31
CA SER A 371 -2.49 -0.60 8.88
C SER A 371 -4.02 -0.68 8.87
N SER A 372 -4.55 -1.87 8.65
CA SER A 372 -5.93 -2.25 8.94
C SER A 372 -5.89 -3.57 9.71
N THR A 373 -6.22 -3.55 11.00
CA THR A 373 -6.15 -4.75 11.87
C THR A 373 -7.27 -5.73 11.57
N PHE A 374 -7.19 -6.94 12.13
CA PHE A 374 -8.23 -7.98 11.98
C PHE A 374 -9.62 -7.57 12.53
N ASP A 375 -9.71 -6.49 13.30
CA ASP A 375 -10.97 -5.93 13.82
C ASP A 375 -11.78 -5.18 12.74
N GLU A 376 -11.12 -4.77 11.65
CA GLU A 376 -11.72 -4.02 10.54
C GLU A 376 -12.36 -4.97 9.51
N PRO A 377 -13.44 -4.55 8.81
CA PRO A 377 -14.09 -5.39 7.82
C PRO A 377 -13.25 -5.54 6.54
N ALA A 378 -13.39 -6.65 5.82
CA ALA A 378 -12.66 -6.93 4.58
C ALA A 378 -12.70 -5.79 3.52
N ALA A 379 -13.81 -5.05 3.43
CA ALA A 379 -13.94 -3.89 2.56
C ALA A 379 -12.97 -2.75 2.92
N ARG A 380 -12.66 -2.58 4.21
CA ARG A 380 -11.68 -1.61 4.71
C ARG A 380 -10.26 -1.99 4.32
N HIS A 381 -9.88 -3.27 4.47
CA HIS A 381 -8.58 -3.77 4.00
C HIS A 381 -8.35 -3.46 2.51
N VAL A 382 -9.38 -3.71 1.68
CA VAL A 382 -9.37 -3.41 0.25
C VAL A 382 -9.23 -1.91 -0.02
N GLN A 383 -9.99 -1.05 0.69
CA GLN A 383 -9.88 0.41 0.54
C GLN A 383 -8.47 0.92 0.88
N VAL A 384 -7.90 0.48 2.01
CA VAL A 384 -6.56 0.91 2.46
C VAL A 384 -5.49 0.46 1.48
N ALA A 385 -5.57 -0.77 0.96
CA ALA A 385 -4.63 -1.26 -0.05
C ALA A 385 -4.73 -0.49 -1.38
N GLU A 386 -5.94 -0.17 -1.86
CA GLU A 386 -6.11 0.62 -3.09
C GLU A 386 -5.63 2.07 -2.91
N MET A 387 -5.81 2.68 -1.73
CA MET A 387 -5.23 3.99 -1.41
C MET A 387 -3.69 3.95 -1.43
N VAL A 388 -3.07 2.93 -0.81
CA VAL A 388 -1.61 2.79 -0.78
C VAL A 388 -1.01 2.50 -2.15
N ILE A 389 -1.65 1.68 -3.00
CA ILE A 389 -1.10 1.40 -4.34
C ILE A 389 -1.22 2.61 -5.27
N GLU A 390 -2.34 3.35 -5.25
CA GLU A 390 -2.44 4.59 -6.02
C GLU A 390 -1.47 5.66 -5.48
N ARG A 391 -1.29 5.76 -4.16
CA ARG A 391 -0.26 6.62 -3.54
C ARG A 391 1.14 6.31 -4.07
N ALA A 392 1.50 5.03 -4.11
CA ALA A 392 2.78 4.57 -4.64
C ALA A 392 2.95 4.85 -6.15
N LYS A 393 1.88 4.69 -6.95
CA LYS A 393 1.91 5.05 -8.38
C LYS A 393 2.21 6.52 -8.61
N ARG A 394 1.51 7.44 -7.92
CA ARG A 394 1.74 8.89 -8.05
C ARG A 394 3.20 9.26 -7.73
N LEU A 395 3.79 8.63 -6.71
CA LEU A 395 5.20 8.80 -6.37
C LEU A 395 6.15 8.31 -7.49
N VAL A 396 5.83 7.22 -8.19
CA VAL A 396 6.63 6.75 -9.34
C VAL A 396 6.41 7.59 -10.60
N GLU A 397 5.22 8.17 -10.81
CA GLU A 397 5.00 9.21 -11.84
C GLU A 397 5.83 10.48 -11.57
N HIS A 398 6.22 10.70 -10.31
CA HIS A 398 7.20 11.68 -9.84
C HIS A 398 8.66 11.15 -9.81
N LYS A 399 8.94 10.04 -10.50
CA LYS A 399 10.26 9.38 -10.62
C LYS A 399 10.92 8.98 -9.29
N LYS A 400 10.14 8.80 -8.22
CA LYS A 400 10.64 8.27 -6.95
C LYS A 400 10.82 6.75 -7.03
N ASP A 401 11.75 6.23 -6.25
CA ASP A 401 11.81 4.81 -5.94
C ASP A 401 10.97 4.54 -4.69
N VAL A 402 10.00 3.63 -4.81
CA VAL A 402 9.01 3.33 -3.77
C VAL A 402 9.08 1.84 -3.43
N VAL A 403 9.10 1.53 -2.14
CA VAL A 403 9.04 0.15 -1.62
C VAL A 403 7.78 0.01 -0.79
N ILE A 404 6.92 -0.95 -1.14
CA ILE A 404 5.83 -1.42 -0.28
C ILE A 404 6.24 -2.76 0.34
N LEU A 405 6.28 -2.80 1.67
CA LEU A 405 6.40 -4.04 2.45
C LEU A 405 4.99 -4.46 2.90
N LEU A 406 4.44 -5.53 2.32
CA LEU A 406 3.06 -5.97 2.56
C LEU A 406 3.02 -7.22 3.46
N ASP A 407 2.35 -7.12 4.61
CA ASP A 407 2.04 -8.27 5.48
C ASP A 407 0.51 -8.38 5.67
N SER A 408 -0.22 -9.26 4.96
CA SER A 408 0.23 -10.23 3.94
C SER A 408 -0.60 -10.19 2.66
N ILE A 409 -0.01 -10.66 1.55
CA ILE A 409 -0.71 -10.75 0.27
C ILE A 409 -1.83 -11.79 0.31
N THR A 410 -1.66 -12.85 1.11
CA THR A 410 -2.64 -13.92 1.29
C THR A 410 -3.89 -13.39 2.00
N ARG A 411 -3.72 -12.64 3.10
CA ARG A 411 -4.82 -11.98 3.80
C ARG A 411 -5.52 -10.94 2.91
N LEU A 412 -4.76 -10.15 2.15
CA LEU A 412 -5.33 -9.19 1.20
C LEU A 412 -6.17 -9.89 0.11
N ALA A 413 -5.70 -11.01 -0.45
CA ALA A 413 -6.45 -11.79 -1.44
C ALA A 413 -7.74 -12.40 -0.85
N ARG A 414 -7.71 -12.88 0.41
CA ARG A 414 -8.92 -13.29 1.16
C ARG A 414 -9.91 -12.13 1.31
N ALA A 415 -9.44 -10.93 1.63
CA ALA A 415 -10.29 -9.74 1.75
C ALA A 415 -10.97 -9.39 0.41
N TYR A 416 -10.24 -9.44 -0.70
CA TYR A 416 -10.83 -9.27 -2.04
C TYR A 416 -11.88 -10.34 -2.37
N ASN A 417 -11.62 -11.61 -2.06
CA ASN A 417 -12.58 -12.71 -2.28
C ASN A 417 -13.90 -12.51 -1.52
N ASN A 418 -13.84 -11.94 -0.31
CA ASN A 418 -15.02 -11.69 0.52
C ASN A 418 -15.80 -10.42 0.12
N VAL A 419 -15.23 -9.56 -0.74
CA VAL A 419 -15.82 -8.27 -1.16
C VAL A 419 -16.31 -8.30 -2.61
N VAL A 420 -15.79 -9.20 -3.44
CA VAL A 420 -16.21 -9.38 -4.84
C VAL A 420 -17.60 -10.05 -4.89
N PRO A 421 -18.57 -9.50 -5.65
CA PRO A 421 -19.85 -10.17 -5.90
C PRO A 421 -19.64 -11.52 -6.60
N SER A 422 -20.28 -12.57 -6.11
CA SER A 422 -20.13 -13.94 -6.64
C SER A 422 -20.38 -14.01 -8.14
N SER A 423 -19.42 -14.58 -8.88
CA SER A 423 -19.51 -14.81 -10.32
C SER A 423 -20.29 -16.09 -10.68
N GLY A 424 -20.76 -16.84 -9.67
CA GLY A 424 -21.28 -18.20 -9.84
C GLY A 424 -20.24 -19.24 -10.23
N LYS A 425 -18.94 -18.91 -10.26
CA LYS A 425 -17.84 -19.82 -10.63
C LYS A 425 -16.78 -19.82 -9.54
N VAL A 426 -16.85 -20.83 -8.68
CA VAL A 426 -15.90 -21.02 -7.58
C VAL A 426 -14.82 -22.01 -8.02
N LEU A 427 -13.57 -21.61 -7.88
CA LEU A 427 -12.38 -22.42 -8.13
C LEU A 427 -12.08 -23.34 -6.94
N THR A 428 -11.12 -24.26 -7.13
CA THR A 428 -10.56 -25.07 -6.04
C THR A 428 -10.13 -24.17 -4.86
N GLY A 429 -10.40 -24.63 -3.64
CA GLY A 429 -10.09 -23.86 -2.42
C GLY A 429 -11.14 -22.81 -2.02
N GLY A 430 -12.23 -22.63 -2.78
CA GLY A 430 -13.31 -21.70 -2.42
C GLY A 430 -13.10 -20.26 -2.91
N VAL A 431 -12.18 -20.06 -3.85
CA VAL A 431 -11.85 -18.75 -4.43
C VAL A 431 -12.78 -18.47 -5.61
N ASP A 432 -13.42 -17.29 -5.67
CA ASP A 432 -14.20 -16.89 -6.86
C ASP A 432 -13.29 -16.62 -8.06
N ALA A 433 -13.71 -17.02 -9.26
CA ALA A 433 -12.89 -16.90 -10.48
C ALA A 433 -12.44 -15.46 -10.80
N ASN A 434 -13.15 -14.44 -10.33
CA ASN A 434 -12.78 -13.04 -10.49
C ASN A 434 -12.00 -12.46 -9.29
N ALA A 435 -12.01 -13.11 -8.13
CA ALA A 435 -11.45 -12.57 -6.88
C ALA A 435 -9.96 -12.22 -6.99
N LEU A 436 -9.16 -13.06 -7.66
CA LEU A 436 -7.71 -12.88 -7.76
C LEU A 436 -7.28 -11.80 -8.76
N HIS A 437 -8.17 -11.28 -9.60
CA HIS A 437 -7.81 -10.29 -10.63
C HIS A 437 -7.31 -8.95 -10.04
N ARG A 438 -7.98 -8.41 -9.02
CA ARG A 438 -7.52 -7.18 -8.32
C ARG A 438 -6.23 -7.40 -7.51
N PRO A 439 -6.10 -8.44 -6.67
CA PRO A 439 -4.84 -8.78 -6.00
C PRO A 439 -3.66 -8.97 -6.97
N LYS A 440 -3.84 -9.67 -8.10
CA LYS A 440 -2.79 -9.83 -9.12
C LYS A 440 -2.43 -8.52 -9.81
N ARG A 441 -3.38 -7.59 -10.00
CA ARG A 441 -3.10 -6.22 -10.48
C ARG A 441 -2.36 -5.37 -9.45
N PHE A 442 -2.66 -5.50 -8.16
CA PHE A 442 -1.93 -4.84 -7.08
C PHE A 442 -0.45 -5.28 -7.09
N PHE A 443 -0.19 -6.59 -7.06
CA PHE A 443 1.19 -7.11 -7.03
C PHE A 443 1.92 -6.89 -8.37
N GLY A 444 1.22 -7.06 -9.50
CA GLY A 444 1.69 -6.77 -10.86
C GLY A 444 1.91 -5.28 -11.16
N ALA A 445 1.55 -4.37 -10.25
CA ALA A 445 1.95 -2.97 -10.36
C ALA A 445 3.46 -2.81 -10.22
N ALA A 446 4.13 -3.56 -9.33
CA ALA A 446 5.56 -3.45 -9.10
C ALA A 446 6.41 -3.78 -10.35
N ARG A 447 7.29 -2.84 -10.70
CA ARG A 447 8.09 -2.76 -11.93
C ARG A 447 9.22 -1.76 -11.76
N ASN A 448 10.31 -1.99 -12.49
CA ASN A 448 11.29 -0.94 -12.78
C ASN A 448 10.76 -0.09 -13.95
N VAL A 449 11.12 1.19 -14.02
CA VAL A 449 10.61 2.13 -15.03
C VAL A 449 11.78 2.74 -15.81
N GLU A 450 11.69 2.80 -17.14
CA GLU A 450 12.75 3.37 -17.98
C GLU A 450 12.85 4.90 -17.87
N GLU A 451 11.70 5.58 -17.78
CA GLU A 451 11.59 7.03 -17.70
C GLU A 451 12.03 7.60 -16.34
N GLY A 452 12.23 6.76 -15.33
CA GLY A 452 12.72 7.08 -13.98
C GLY A 452 11.77 6.66 -12.86
N GLY A 453 12.35 6.34 -11.69
CA GLY A 453 11.64 5.77 -10.54
C GLY A 453 11.42 4.27 -10.63
N SER A 454 10.84 3.67 -9.59
CA SER A 454 10.44 2.26 -9.59
C SER A 454 9.44 1.96 -8.48
N LEU A 455 8.62 0.93 -8.67
CA LEU A 455 7.77 0.37 -7.62
C LEU A 455 8.24 -1.04 -7.28
N THR A 456 8.76 -1.23 -6.08
CA THR A 456 9.03 -2.55 -5.50
C THR A 456 7.92 -2.94 -4.54
N ILE A 457 7.44 -4.18 -4.64
CA ILE A 457 6.57 -4.80 -3.63
C ILE A 457 7.26 -6.06 -3.13
N ILE A 458 7.54 -6.10 -1.82
CA ILE A 458 7.98 -7.29 -1.11
C ILE A 458 6.84 -7.68 -0.18
N ALA A 459 6.18 -8.80 -0.46
CA ALA A 459 4.99 -9.20 0.28
C ALA A 459 5.18 -10.56 0.95
N THR A 460 4.68 -10.73 2.17
CA THR A 460 4.61 -12.05 2.79
C THR A 460 3.47 -12.86 2.15
N ALA A 461 3.71 -14.14 1.93
CA ALA A 461 2.73 -15.12 1.49
C ALA A 461 2.69 -16.27 2.50
N LEU A 462 1.50 -16.65 2.95
CA LEU A 462 1.29 -17.75 3.89
C LEU A 462 1.13 -19.08 3.14
N ILE A 463 1.87 -20.10 3.58
CA ILE A 463 1.75 -21.48 3.11
C ILE A 463 1.56 -22.45 4.29
N ASP A 464 1.13 -23.68 3.99
CA ASP A 464 0.91 -24.77 4.96
C ASP A 464 0.01 -24.39 6.15
N THR A 465 -0.98 -23.52 5.89
CA THR A 465 -2.01 -23.09 6.84
C THR A 465 -3.09 -24.15 7.08
N GLY A 466 -3.09 -25.23 6.31
CA GLY A 466 -4.19 -26.21 6.22
C GLY A 466 -5.37 -25.73 5.35
N SER A 467 -5.27 -24.55 4.72
CA SER A 467 -6.33 -24.00 3.88
C SER A 467 -5.97 -24.05 2.40
N LYS A 468 -6.68 -24.89 1.64
CA LYS A 468 -6.56 -24.97 0.16
C LYS A 468 -6.78 -23.63 -0.57
N MET A 469 -7.43 -22.68 0.10
CA MET A 469 -7.55 -21.31 -0.39
C MET A 469 -6.18 -20.62 -0.50
N ASP A 470 -5.32 -20.78 0.52
CA ASP A 470 -4.00 -20.14 0.57
C ASP A 470 -3.03 -20.80 -0.41
N GLU A 471 -3.11 -22.14 -0.58
CA GLU A 471 -2.36 -22.90 -1.58
C GLU A 471 -2.60 -22.35 -3.00
N VAL A 472 -3.87 -22.15 -3.37
CA VAL A 472 -4.27 -21.61 -4.68
C VAL A 472 -3.88 -20.14 -4.83
N ILE A 473 -4.07 -19.32 -3.78
CA ILE A 473 -3.62 -17.92 -3.76
C ILE A 473 -2.10 -17.82 -3.98
N TYR A 474 -1.33 -18.67 -3.32
CA TYR A 474 0.13 -18.65 -3.38
C TYR A 474 0.67 -19.00 -4.79
N GLU A 475 0.23 -20.10 -5.40
CA GLU A 475 0.72 -20.48 -6.74
C GLU A 475 0.34 -19.44 -7.82
N GLU A 476 -0.83 -18.80 -7.70
CA GLU A 476 -1.26 -17.69 -8.57
C GLU A 476 -0.37 -16.44 -8.45
N PHE A 477 0.16 -16.15 -7.25
CA PHE A 477 1.12 -15.07 -7.04
C PHE A 477 2.55 -15.44 -7.42
N LYS A 478 2.97 -16.69 -7.20
CA LYS A 478 4.27 -17.25 -7.61
C LYS A 478 4.48 -17.16 -9.13
N GLY A 479 3.42 -17.36 -9.92
CA GLY A 479 3.43 -17.09 -11.36
C GLY A 479 3.63 -15.59 -11.71
N THR A 480 3.17 -14.69 -10.84
CA THR A 480 3.20 -13.22 -11.03
C THR A 480 4.51 -12.56 -10.54
N GLY A 481 5.13 -13.14 -9.50
CA GLY A 481 6.37 -12.67 -8.88
C GLY A 481 7.62 -12.91 -9.73
N ASN A 482 8.73 -12.32 -9.30
CA ASN A 482 10.06 -12.53 -9.87
C ASN A 482 11.19 -12.71 -8.83
N SER A 483 10.89 -12.72 -7.53
CA SER A 483 11.77 -13.21 -6.48
C SER A 483 10.95 -13.99 -5.44
N GLU A 484 11.53 -15.04 -4.88
CA GLU A 484 10.95 -15.87 -3.82
C GLU A 484 11.98 -16.08 -2.71
N VAL A 485 11.58 -15.80 -1.46
CA VAL A 485 12.34 -16.12 -0.24
C VAL A 485 11.49 -17.07 0.58
N HIS A 486 11.90 -18.33 0.67
CA HIS A 486 11.17 -19.38 1.39
C HIS A 486 11.69 -19.46 2.83
N LEU A 487 10.80 -19.34 3.81
CA LEU A 487 11.11 -19.49 5.23
C LEU A 487 10.62 -20.85 5.76
N SER A 488 11.53 -21.66 6.29
CA SER A 488 11.24 -22.97 6.84
C SER A 488 11.01 -22.94 8.33
N ARG A 489 9.85 -23.44 8.74
CA ARG A 489 9.50 -23.71 10.14
C ARG A 489 10.44 -24.71 10.80
N ARG A 490 11.01 -25.68 10.07
CA ARG A 490 11.96 -26.68 10.65
C ARG A 490 13.25 -26.02 11.13
N ILE A 491 13.74 -25.04 10.38
CA ILE A 491 14.91 -24.22 10.75
C ILE A 491 14.57 -23.33 11.96
N GLY A 492 13.41 -22.66 11.93
CA GLY A 492 12.92 -21.81 13.03
C GLY A 492 12.62 -22.56 14.34
N GLU A 493 12.11 -23.80 14.27
CA GLU A 493 11.85 -24.66 15.43
C GLU A 493 13.16 -25.13 16.11
N LYS A 494 14.24 -25.31 15.34
CA LYS A 494 15.61 -25.49 15.89
C LYS A 494 16.21 -24.18 16.45
N ARG A 495 15.47 -23.06 16.39
CA ARG A 495 15.90 -21.69 16.74
C ARG A 495 17.08 -21.17 15.90
N VAL A 496 17.22 -21.67 14.68
CA VAL A 496 18.22 -21.19 13.71
C VAL A 496 17.58 -20.03 12.94
N TYR A 497 18.26 -18.87 12.93
CA TYR A 497 17.77 -17.65 12.27
C TYR A 497 18.91 -16.95 11.49
N PRO A 498 18.62 -16.36 10.31
CA PRO A 498 17.32 -16.34 9.62
C PRO A 498 16.92 -17.73 9.12
N ALA A 499 15.61 -18.03 9.12
CA ALA A 499 15.09 -19.37 8.85
C ALA A 499 14.89 -19.66 7.34
N ILE A 500 15.86 -19.28 6.50
CA ILE A 500 15.74 -19.31 5.04
C ILE A 500 16.04 -20.71 4.47
N ASP A 501 15.14 -21.25 3.63
CA ASP A 501 15.49 -22.35 2.72
C ASP A 501 16.27 -21.77 1.53
N ILE A 502 17.58 -22.03 1.52
CA ILE A 502 18.53 -21.51 0.53
C ILE A 502 18.31 -22.12 -0.87
N ASN A 503 17.84 -23.37 -0.93
CA ASN A 503 17.70 -24.13 -2.17
C ASN A 503 16.40 -23.76 -2.91
N ARG A 504 15.33 -23.43 -2.17
CA ARG A 504 14.05 -22.93 -2.71
C ARG A 504 14.05 -21.43 -3.02
N SER A 505 14.85 -20.64 -2.31
CA SER A 505 14.89 -19.17 -2.48
C SER A 505 15.72 -18.74 -3.70
N GLY A 506 15.33 -17.65 -4.38
CA GLY A 506 16.05 -17.09 -5.52
C GLY A 506 15.38 -15.90 -6.21
N THR A 507 16.08 -15.26 -7.14
CA THR A 507 15.57 -14.13 -7.94
C THR A 507 15.71 -14.40 -9.45
N ARG A 508 14.63 -14.22 -10.21
CA ARG A 508 14.65 -14.33 -11.68
C ARG A 508 15.42 -13.15 -12.26
N ARG A 509 16.35 -13.43 -13.18
CA ARG A 509 17.26 -12.44 -13.80
C ARG A 509 18.20 -11.74 -12.82
N GLU A 510 18.75 -12.49 -11.86
CA GLU A 510 19.82 -12.00 -10.96
C GLU A 510 21.10 -11.56 -11.70
N ASP A 511 21.30 -11.98 -12.95
CA ASP A 511 22.32 -11.47 -13.88
C ASP A 511 22.21 -9.95 -14.18
N LEU A 512 21.08 -9.33 -13.85
CA LEU A 512 20.87 -7.87 -13.97
C LEU A 512 21.06 -7.13 -12.63
N LEU A 513 21.42 -7.83 -11.55
CA LEU A 513 21.54 -7.31 -10.18
C LEU A 513 22.87 -7.68 -9.48
N ILE A 514 23.65 -8.60 -10.05
CA ILE A 514 24.89 -9.13 -9.49
C ILE A 514 25.97 -9.14 -10.58
N GLU A 515 27.12 -8.53 -10.29
CA GLU A 515 28.29 -8.53 -11.18
C GLU A 515 28.76 -9.97 -11.50
N PRO A 516 29.21 -10.27 -12.75
CA PRO A 516 29.52 -11.64 -13.18
C PRO A 516 30.47 -12.42 -12.25
N ASP A 517 31.55 -11.77 -11.80
CA ASP A 517 32.53 -12.35 -10.86
C ASP A 517 31.94 -12.72 -9.50
N LEU A 518 30.91 -12.00 -9.05
CA LEU A 518 30.21 -12.29 -7.80
C LEU A 518 29.16 -13.38 -8.02
N LEU A 519 28.45 -13.33 -9.15
CA LEU A 519 27.46 -14.34 -9.53
C LEU A 519 28.09 -15.74 -9.68
N GLN A 520 29.30 -15.84 -10.26
CA GLN A 520 30.03 -17.11 -10.34
C GLN A 520 30.36 -17.70 -8.96
N LYS A 521 30.75 -16.86 -7.99
CA LYS A 521 31.03 -17.30 -6.61
C LYS A 521 29.77 -17.77 -5.90
N ILE A 522 28.65 -17.04 -6.08
CA ILE A 522 27.33 -17.42 -5.56
C ILE A 522 26.86 -18.75 -6.18
N TRP A 523 27.13 -18.98 -7.47
CA TRP A 523 26.81 -20.25 -8.12
C TRP A 523 27.61 -21.43 -7.54
N ILE A 524 28.91 -21.25 -7.29
CA ILE A 524 29.75 -22.26 -6.61
C ILE A 524 29.22 -22.52 -5.19
N LEU A 525 28.87 -21.48 -4.44
CA LEU A 525 28.27 -21.60 -3.10
C LEU A 525 26.95 -22.37 -3.13
N ARG A 526 26.04 -22.06 -4.07
CA ARG A 526 24.80 -22.82 -4.27
C ARG A 526 25.07 -24.29 -4.61
N LYS A 527 26.10 -24.60 -5.41
CA LYS A 527 26.50 -25.98 -5.70
C LYS A 527 27.07 -26.73 -4.49
N LEU A 528 27.73 -26.02 -3.56
CA LEU A 528 28.20 -26.59 -2.29
C LEU A 528 27.05 -26.86 -1.30
N LEU A 529 26.03 -26.00 -1.28
CA LEU A 529 24.90 -26.08 -0.32
C LEU A 529 23.78 -27.03 -0.77
N HIS A 530 23.57 -27.21 -2.08
CA HIS A 530 22.49 -28.05 -2.62
C HIS A 530 22.49 -29.53 -2.12
N PRO A 531 23.63 -30.20 -1.85
CA PRO A 531 23.63 -31.55 -1.29
C PRO A 531 23.32 -31.62 0.21
N MET A 532 23.32 -30.49 0.92
CA MET A 532 23.01 -30.42 2.35
C MET A 532 21.50 -30.38 2.58
N ASP A 533 21.05 -30.80 3.76
CA ASP A 533 19.68 -30.57 4.21
C ASP A 533 19.45 -29.08 4.53
N GLU A 534 18.19 -28.66 4.63
CA GLU A 534 17.83 -27.26 4.86
C GLU A 534 18.41 -26.67 6.16
N ILE A 535 18.59 -27.49 7.21
CA ILE A 535 19.16 -27.05 8.49
C ILE A 535 20.68 -27.01 8.39
N GLY A 536 21.32 -28.07 7.88
CA GLY A 536 22.78 -28.12 7.69
C GLY A 536 23.31 -27.02 6.76
N ALA A 537 22.59 -26.73 5.68
CA ALA A 537 22.91 -25.62 4.77
C ALA A 537 22.89 -24.26 5.48
N MET A 538 21.87 -24.02 6.31
CA MET A 538 21.72 -22.75 7.03
C MET A 538 22.76 -22.63 8.17
N GLU A 539 23.04 -23.71 8.89
CA GLU A 539 24.05 -23.74 9.95
C GLU A 539 25.48 -23.56 9.41
N PHE A 540 25.81 -24.17 8.26
CA PHE A 540 27.08 -23.93 7.55
C PHE A 540 27.22 -22.45 7.15
N MET A 541 26.18 -21.87 6.56
CA MET A 541 26.19 -20.45 6.17
C MET A 541 26.35 -19.53 7.38
N LEU A 542 25.67 -19.82 8.50
CA LEU A 542 25.80 -19.04 9.73
C LEU A 542 27.19 -19.15 10.36
N ASP A 543 27.85 -20.31 10.32
CA ASP A 543 29.24 -20.45 10.75
C ASP A 543 30.16 -19.52 9.93
N LYS A 544 30.08 -19.53 8.60
CA LYS A 544 30.95 -18.68 7.77
C LYS A 544 30.60 -17.18 7.85
N MET A 545 29.32 -16.85 7.97
CA MET A 545 28.87 -15.46 8.12
C MET A 545 29.25 -14.84 9.47
N LYS A 546 29.30 -15.60 10.56
CA LYS A 546 29.74 -15.10 11.89
C LYS A 546 31.24 -14.82 11.96
N ASN A 547 32.05 -15.51 11.16
CA ASN A 547 33.50 -15.35 11.12
C ASN A 547 33.98 -14.17 10.24
N THR A 548 33.06 -13.40 9.64
CA THR A 548 33.35 -12.30 8.71
C THR A 548 32.35 -11.15 8.91
N LYS A 549 32.73 -9.91 8.63
CA LYS A 549 31.84 -8.74 8.76
C LYS A 549 31.07 -8.42 7.50
N SER A 550 31.61 -8.77 6.32
CA SER A 550 30.99 -8.50 5.02
C SER A 550 30.97 -9.72 4.10
N ASN A 551 30.15 -9.65 3.06
CA ASN A 551 30.06 -10.63 1.99
C ASN A 551 31.34 -10.68 1.13
N ASP A 552 32.05 -9.56 1.01
CA ASP A 552 33.36 -9.51 0.35
C ASP A 552 34.44 -10.23 1.17
N GLU A 553 34.46 -10.05 2.50
CA GLU A 553 35.32 -10.82 3.41
C GLU A 553 35.01 -12.32 3.36
N PHE A 554 33.71 -12.68 3.37
CA PHE A 554 33.25 -14.07 3.25
C PHE A 554 33.79 -14.74 1.97
N PHE A 555 33.61 -14.13 0.79
CA PHE A 555 34.20 -14.65 -0.44
C PHE A 555 35.73 -14.54 -0.50
N GLY A 556 36.33 -13.60 0.23
CA GLY A 556 37.78 -13.54 0.43
C GLY A 556 38.32 -14.71 1.27
N SER A 557 37.54 -15.19 2.25
CA SER A 557 37.92 -16.34 3.08
C SER A 557 37.79 -17.67 2.34
N MET A 558 36.79 -17.84 1.47
CA MET A 558 36.60 -19.05 0.65
C MET A 558 37.64 -19.27 -0.46
N ARG A 559 38.65 -18.39 -0.59
CA ARG A 559 39.80 -18.55 -1.52
C ARG A 559 41.07 -19.04 -0.84
N ARG A 560 40.99 -19.42 0.44
CA ARG A 560 42.08 -19.98 1.26
C ARG A 560 41.71 -21.39 1.71
#